data_AF-X6N8X0-F1
#
_entry.id   AF-X6N8X0-F1
#
_cell.length_a   1.000
_cell.length_b   1.000
_cell.length_c   1.000
_cell.angle_alpha   90.00
_cell.angle_beta   90.00
_cell.angle_gamma   90.00
#
_symmetry.space_group_name_H-M   'P 1'
#
loop_
_entity.id
_entity.type
_entity.pdbx_description
1 polymer ?
#
loop_
_entity_poly.entity_id
_entity_poly.type
_entity_poly.pdbx_seq_one_letter_code
_entity_poly.pdbx_strand_id
1 'polypeptide(L)'
;MDSKTHKKEMISQEAMIDCVETLLDMEKKFNVQNVSFFEFITVLGFEHFKREKVDIGVIEVGLGVFYFFKKKKRGRFDATNIIEDPLLSVITSISLHHTDILGDTIEEIAFEKAGIIKPKRPVVIGPTVPKEIIYREAKKTQSEVFSVELNKKGFVPYDEENQNTAKLCLKVLANELKGLEARLDKIMPQIDQLLSIRPPCRFEEHTLVHPELLQTNKYLLYQNNLHCVLDVGHDDVAINNFFETLQLKYPKTQYSYRIITGLSRFVSFVHTFLFAFVFIFAFECVHTNSLELESISQSNTCNTYTQHRKRRKQSRD
;
A
#
# COMPACT_ATOMS: atom_id res chain seq x y z
N MET A 1 -8.80 6.70 -35.71
CA MET A 1 -8.07 6.98 -34.46
C MET A 1 -8.39 5.84 -33.53
N ASP A 2 -7.49 4.86 -33.45
CA ASP A 2 -7.69 3.69 -32.59
C ASP A 2 -7.92 4.16 -31.16
N SER A 3 -9.07 3.78 -30.61
CA SER A 3 -9.31 3.85 -29.18
C SER A 3 -8.28 2.94 -28.53
N LYS A 4 -7.15 3.50 -28.09
CA LYS A 4 -6.27 2.83 -27.12
C LYS A 4 -7.11 2.62 -25.86
N THR A 5 -7.81 1.49 -25.81
CA THR A 5 -8.49 1.01 -24.63
C THR A 5 -7.42 0.92 -23.55
N HIS A 6 -7.52 1.73 -22.49
CA HIS A 6 -6.58 1.68 -21.38
C HIS A 6 -6.65 0.28 -20.77
N LYS A 7 -5.70 -0.57 -21.13
CA LYS A 7 -5.57 -1.92 -20.63
C LYS A 7 -5.10 -1.84 -19.18
N LYS A 8 -6.00 -2.12 -18.22
CA LYS A 8 -5.63 -2.49 -16.85
C LYS A 8 -5.03 -3.91 -16.86
N GLU A 9 -4.05 -4.14 -17.72
CA GLU A 9 -3.41 -5.44 -17.89
C GLU A 9 -2.05 -5.38 -17.22
N MET A 10 -1.70 -6.45 -16.52
CA MET A 10 -0.32 -6.64 -16.07
C MET A 10 0.58 -6.80 -17.29
N ILE A 11 1.84 -6.37 -17.18
CA ILE A 11 2.86 -6.68 -18.18
C ILE A 11 2.85 -8.20 -18.49
N SER A 12 2.90 -8.56 -19.77
CA SER A 12 2.96 -9.97 -20.17
C SER A 12 4.31 -10.57 -19.82
N GLN A 13 4.39 -11.90 -19.71
CA GLN A 13 5.66 -12.57 -19.43
C GLN A 13 6.68 -12.31 -20.55
N GLU A 14 6.23 -12.30 -21.80
CA GLU A 14 7.04 -12.02 -22.98
C GLU A 14 7.58 -10.59 -22.93
N ALA A 15 6.72 -9.59 -22.69
CA ALA A 15 7.14 -8.21 -22.58
C ALA A 15 8.11 -7.98 -21.41
N MET A 16 7.94 -8.71 -20.30
CA MET A 16 8.88 -8.69 -19.18
C MET A 16 10.24 -9.27 -19.59
N ILE A 17 10.27 -10.42 -20.27
CA ILE A 17 11.51 -11.03 -20.77
C ILE A 17 12.25 -10.07 -21.70
N ASP A 18 11.56 -9.46 -22.66
CA ASP A 18 12.19 -8.52 -23.60
C ASP A 18 12.81 -7.29 -22.89
N CYS A 19 12.14 -6.80 -21.82
CA CYS A 19 12.69 -5.73 -21.00
C CYS A 19 13.93 -6.22 -20.23
N VAL A 20 13.88 -7.40 -19.62
CA VAL A 20 15.02 -7.99 -18.90
C VAL A 20 16.24 -8.13 -19.83
N GLU A 21 16.05 -8.67 -21.04
CA GLU A 21 17.14 -8.82 -22.01
C GLU A 21 17.78 -7.47 -22.37
N THR A 22 16.94 -6.45 -22.60
CA THR A 22 17.41 -5.09 -22.88
C THR A 22 18.25 -4.53 -21.73
N LEU A 23 17.80 -4.73 -20.49
CA LEU A 23 18.51 -4.24 -19.32
C LEU A 23 19.83 -4.98 -19.09
N LEU A 24 19.89 -6.29 -19.32
CA LEU A 24 21.13 -7.07 -19.23
C LEU A 24 22.16 -6.61 -20.27
N ASP A 25 21.72 -6.24 -21.48
CA ASP A 25 22.59 -5.68 -22.50
C ASP A 25 23.09 -4.28 -22.13
N MET A 26 22.22 -3.45 -21.53
CA MET A 26 22.62 -2.14 -20.99
C MET A 26 23.62 -2.27 -19.83
N GLU A 27 23.39 -3.19 -18.90
CA GLU A 27 24.30 -3.46 -17.78
C GLU A 27 25.71 -3.80 -18.29
N LYS A 28 25.81 -4.70 -19.26
CA LYS A 28 27.08 -5.04 -19.93
C LYS A 28 27.69 -3.83 -20.64
N LYS A 29 26.90 -3.11 -21.43
CA LYS A 29 27.37 -1.97 -22.24
C LYS A 29 27.93 -0.83 -21.39
N PHE A 30 27.29 -0.54 -20.27
CA PHE A 30 27.67 0.55 -19.36
C PHE A 30 28.56 0.09 -18.20
N ASN A 31 28.90 -1.21 -18.15
CA ASN A 31 29.67 -1.82 -17.07
C ASN A 31 29.10 -1.48 -15.67
N VAL A 32 27.76 -1.54 -15.56
CA VAL A 32 27.05 -1.34 -14.29
C VAL A 32 27.20 -2.61 -13.46
N GLN A 33 27.45 -2.49 -12.16
CA GLN A 33 27.60 -3.62 -11.25
C GLN A 33 26.81 -3.36 -9.97
N ASN A 34 26.38 -4.43 -9.30
CA ASN A 34 25.70 -4.40 -8.00
C ASN A 34 24.36 -3.64 -7.99
N VAL A 35 23.54 -3.79 -9.03
CA VAL A 35 22.17 -3.26 -9.06
C VAL A 35 21.31 -4.04 -8.07
N SER A 36 20.61 -3.33 -7.18
CA SER A 36 19.65 -3.97 -6.27
C SER A 36 18.41 -4.45 -7.04
N PHE A 37 17.68 -5.41 -6.47
CA PHE A 37 16.43 -5.89 -7.06
C PHE A 37 15.43 -4.75 -7.32
N PHE A 38 15.29 -3.81 -6.37
CA PHE A 38 14.36 -2.69 -6.51
C PHE A 38 14.79 -1.70 -7.61
N GLU A 39 16.07 -1.39 -7.72
CA GLU A 39 16.60 -0.56 -8.82
C GLU A 39 16.37 -1.24 -10.17
N PHE A 40 16.64 -2.54 -10.27
CA PHE A 40 16.43 -3.29 -11.51
C PHE A 40 14.97 -3.28 -11.96
N ILE A 41 14.04 -3.58 -11.04
CA ILE A 41 12.60 -3.57 -11.35
C ILE A 41 12.09 -2.15 -11.64
N THR A 42 12.64 -1.12 -10.99
CA THR A 42 12.31 0.29 -11.29
C THR A 42 12.66 0.66 -12.72
N VAL A 43 13.88 0.33 -13.16
CA VAL A 43 14.33 0.60 -14.53
C VAL A 43 13.54 -0.25 -15.54
N LEU A 44 13.18 -1.49 -15.19
CA LEU A 44 12.31 -2.34 -16.00
C LEU A 44 10.94 -1.70 -16.21
N GLY A 45 10.34 -1.13 -15.15
CA GLY A 45 9.09 -0.39 -15.24
C GLY A 45 9.19 0.80 -16.20
N PHE A 46 10.27 1.58 -16.12
CA PHE A 46 10.51 2.70 -17.04
C PHE A 46 10.70 2.27 -18.49
N GLU A 47 11.48 1.22 -18.75
CA GLU A 47 11.66 0.70 -20.10
C GLU A 47 10.33 0.16 -20.67
N HIS A 48 9.52 -0.51 -19.86
CA HIS A 48 8.20 -0.96 -20.28
C HIS A 48 7.28 0.23 -20.62
N PHE A 49 7.18 1.25 -19.77
CA PHE A 49 6.39 2.46 -20.04
C PHE A 49 6.83 3.19 -21.30
N LYS A 50 8.13 3.24 -21.55
CA LYS A 50 8.70 3.79 -22.79
C LYS A 50 8.32 2.97 -24.02
N ARG A 51 8.36 1.63 -23.95
CA ARG A 51 7.96 0.73 -25.04
C ARG A 51 6.47 0.85 -25.36
N GLU A 52 5.63 0.90 -24.34
CA GLU A 52 4.18 1.08 -24.48
C GLU A 52 3.77 2.51 -24.89
N LYS A 53 4.72 3.46 -24.82
CA LYS A 53 4.49 4.89 -25.11
C LYS A 53 3.31 5.42 -24.30
N VAL A 54 3.36 5.20 -22.98
CA VAL A 54 2.32 5.69 -22.07
C VAL A 54 2.32 7.21 -22.04
N ASP A 55 1.13 7.81 -22.01
CA ASP A 55 0.99 9.28 -21.93
C ASP A 55 1.32 9.79 -20.51
N ILE A 56 0.96 9.02 -19.49
CA ILE A 56 1.19 9.33 -18.06
C ILE A 56 1.63 8.05 -17.36
N GLY A 57 2.77 8.09 -16.67
CA GLY A 57 3.22 7.05 -15.75
C GLY A 57 2.95 7.45 -14.30
N VAL A 58 2.31 6.58 -13.53
CA VAL A 58 2.17 6.73 -12.07
C VAL A 58 3.23 5.85 -11.43
N ILE A 59 4.13 6.47 -10.67
CA ILE A 59 5.28 5.80 -10.07
C ILE A 59 5.15 5.87 -8.55
N GLU A 60 4.96 4.70 -7.94
CA GLU A 60 4.99 4.56 -6.49
C GLU A 60 6.45 4.54 -6.03
N VAL A 61 6.77 5.39 -5.05
CA VAL A 61 8.08 5.36 -4.37
C VAL A 61 8.18 4.05 -3.60
N GLY A 62 9.37 3.44 -3.51
CA GLY A 62 9.60 2.21 -2.77
C GLY A 62 9.44 2.37 -1.25
N LEU A 63 10.36 1.80 -0.46
CA LEU A 63 10.29 1.92 1.02
C LEU A 63 10.73 3.31 1.54
N GLY A 64 10.44 4.36 0.79
CA GLY A 64 10.84 5.72 1.08
C GLY A 64 12.25 6.04 0.60
N VAL A 65 12.59 7.30 0.77
CA VAL A 65 13.82 7.92 0.34
C VAL A 65 14.88 7.61 1.42
N PHE A 66 15.80 6.68 1.16
CA PHE A 66 16.48 5.89 2.20
C PHE A 66 17.66 6.57 2.93
N TYR A 67 17.83 6.23 4.21
CA TYR A 67 19.08 6.32 4.99
C TYR A 67 19.99 5.11 4.71
N PHE A 68 21.26 5.34 4.37
CA PHE A 68 22.30 4.29 4.45
C PHE A 68 23.26 4.59 5.61
N PHE A 69 23.07 3.91 6.74
CA PHE A 69 23.77 4.21 8.01
C PHE A 69 25.28 3.90 8.02
N LYS A 70 25.88 3.40 6.94
CA LYS A 70 27.29 2.95 6.98
C LYS A 70 28.34 3.94 6.50
N LYS A 71 27.97 5.04 5.85
CA LYS A 71 28.91 6.12 5.53
C LYS A 71 28.16 7.44 5.58
N LYS A 72 28.74 8.42 6.27
CA LYS A 72 28.45 9.85 6.42
C LYS A 72 28.02 10.63 5.15
N LYS A 73 27.11 10.10 4.33
CA LYS A 73 26.47 10.76 3.19
C LYS A 73 24.96 10.71 3.43
N ARG A 74 24.43 11.81 3.96
CA ARG A 74 23.00 12.11 3.93
C ARG A 74 22.62 12.27 2.47
N GLY A 75 21.64 11.52 1.99
CA GLY A 75 21.03 11.82 0.72
C GLY A 75 19.73 11.07 0.52
N ARG A 76 18.88 11.71 -0.26
CA ARG A 76 17.50 11.34 -0.47
C ARG A 76 17.41 10.34 -1.63
N PHE A 77 17.72 9.06 -1.39
CA PHE A 77 17.90 8.08 -2.46
C PHE A 77 16.76 7.05 -2.49
N ASP A 78 15.85 7.18 -3.44
CA ASP A 78 14.97 6.09 -3.90
C ASP A 78 15.22 5.92 -5.40
N ALA A 79 15.18 4.67 -5.89
CA ALA A 79 15.45 4.36 -7.29
C ALA A 79 14.49 5.08 -8.26
N THR A 80 13.28 5.42 -7.79
CA THR A 80 12.29 6.14 -8.59
C THR A 80 12.57 7.65 -8.67
N ASN A 81 13.35 8.19 -7.72
CA ASN A 81 13.61 9.63 -7.62
C ASN A 81 14.62 10.17 -8.67
N ILE A 82 14.89 9.40 -9.72
CA ILE A 82 15.65 9.81 -10.90
C ILE A 82 14.81 10.65 -11.88
N ILE A 83 13.49 10.69 -11.70
CA ILE A 83 12.60 11.54 -12.49
C ILE A 83 12.85 12.99 -12.09
N GLU A 84 13.47 13.76 -12.99
CA GLU A 84 13.82 15.16 -12.73
C GLU A 84 12.61 16.10 -12.83
N ASP A 85 11.66 15.76 -13.71
CA ASP A 85 10.56 16.65 -14.09
C ASP A 85 9.17 15.96 -14.03
N PRO A 86 8.69 15.55 -12.84
CA PRO A 86 7.37 14.96 -12.68
C PRO A 86 6.29 16.03 -12.88
N LEU A 87 5.14 15.65 -13.44
CA LEU A 87 3.98 16.55 -13.55
C LEU A 87 3.43 16.96 -12.18
N LEU A 88 3.47 16.04 -11.22
CA LEU A 88 2.94 16.20 -9.87
C LEU A 88 3.67 15.22 -8.93
N SER A 89 4.06 15.70 -7.75
CA SER A 89 4.50 14.83 -6.65
C SER A 89 3.37 14.65 -5.64
N VAL A 90 3.26 13.47 -5.04
CA VAL A 90 2.20 13.17 -4.05
C VAL A 90 2.82 12.55 -2.81
N ILE A 91 2.58 13.15 -1.65
CA ILE A 91 2.98 12.62 -0.34
C ILE A 91 1.70 12.27 0.40
N THR A 92 1.35 10.99 0.46
CA THR A 92 0.21 10.51 1.24
C THR A 92 0.44 10.72 2.74
N SER A 93 -0.58 10.47 3.55
CA SER A 93 -0.49 10.56 5.01
C SER A 93 0.72 9.81 5.56
N ILE A 94 1.33 10.39 6.60
CA ILE A 94 2.51 9.84 7.25
C ILE A 94 2.13 9.39 8.66
N SER A 95 2.31 8.12 8.91
CA SER A 95 2.28 7.49 10.22
C SER A 95 3.68 6.97 10.57
N LEU A 96 3.91 6.68 11.85
CA LEU A 96 5.13 6.00 12.30
C LEU A 96 5.12 4.55 11.79
N HIS A 97 5.69 4.34 10.61
CA HIS A 97 5.99 3.02 10.05
C HIS A 97 7.46 2.97 9.65
N HIS A 98 8.09 1.81 9.87
CA HIS A 98 9.51 1.59 9.56
C HIS A 98 10.47 2.56 10.27
N THR A 99 10.28 2.74 11.58
CA THR A 99 11.13 3.60 12.45
C THR A 99 12.61 3.25 12.35
N ASP A 100 12.94 1.97 12.17
CA ASP A 100 14.32 1.49 12.00
C ASP A 100 15.02 2.02 10.72
N ILE A 101 14.27 2.59 9.76
CA ILE A 101 14.75 2.95 8.41
C ILE A 101 14.49 4.42 8.05
N LEU A 102 13.35 4.99 8.45
CA LEU A 102 12.92 6.33 8.00
C LEU A 102 13.11 7.46 9.03
N GLY A 103 13.56 7.12 10.22
CA GLY A 103 13.73 8.06 11.35
C GLY A 103 12.79 7.71 12.51
N ASP A 104 13.11 8.26 13.66
CA ASP A 104 12.40 7.97 14.92
C ASP A 104 11.18 8.89 15.11
N THR A 105 11.02 9.89 14.24
CA THR A 105 9.98 10.92 14.33
C THR A 105 9.22 11.09 13.01
N ILE A 106 7.94 11.46 13.09
CA ILE A 106 7.10 11.73 11.90
C ILE A 106 7.72 12.87 11.08
N GLU A 107 8.38 13.81 11.75
CA GLU A 107 9.08 14.93 11.16
C GLU A 107 10.25 14.52 10.26
N GLU A 108 11.06 13.56 10.73
CA GLU A 108 12.16 13.00 9.93
C GLU A 108 11.61 12.24 8.71
N ILE A 109 10.58 11.44 8.91
CA ILE A 109 9.92 10.70 7.81
C ILE A 109 9.36 11.68 6.77
N ALA A 110 8.72 12.77 7.21
CA ALA A 110 8.21 13.82 6.34
C ALA A 110 9.32 14.54 5.57
N PHE A 111 10.43 14.82 6.24
CA PHE A 111 11.59 15.44 5.62
C PHE A 111 12.22 14.57 4.53
N GLU A 112 12.26 13.25 4.71
CA GLU A 112 12.75 12.32 3.70
C GLU A 112 11.76 12.18 2.54
N LYS A 113 10.47 11.98 2.82
CA LYS A 113 9.43 11.91 1.78
C LYS A 113 9.33 13.19 0.96
N ALA A 114 9.61 14.36 1.55
CA ALA A 114 9.73 15.63 0.83
C ALA A 114 10.84 15.65 -0.24
N GLY A 115 11.71 14.63 -0.29
CA GLY A 115 12.75 14.48 -1.30
C GLY A 115 12.26 14.26 -2.73
N ILE A 116 10.99 13.91 -2.92
CA ILE A 116 10.37 13.80 -4.25
C ILE A 116 9.82 15.15 -4.75
N ILE A 117 9.87 16.21 -3.96
CA ILE A 117 9.43 17.54 -4.39
C ILE A 117 10.47 18.10 -5.36
N LYS A 118 10.04 18.44 -6.58
CA LYS A 118 10.90 18.94 -7.65
C LYS A 118 10.64 20.42 -7.94
N PRO A 119 11.65 21.18 -8.40
CA PRO A 119 11.54 22.61 -8.64
C PRO A 119 10.34 22.99 -9.50
N LYS A 120 9.52 23.94 -9.03
CA LYS A 120 8.37 24.53 -9.73
C LYS A 120 7.31 23.51 -10.17
N ARG A 121 7.31 22.32 -9.58
CA ARG A 121 6.27 21.31 -9.76
C ARG A 121 5.34 21.30 -8.56
N PRO A 122 4.01 21.13 -8.76
CA PRO A 122 3.07 21.08 -7.66
C PRO A 122 3.30 19.83 -6.82
N VAL A 123 2.89 19.90 -5.55
CA VAL A 123 2.86 18.76 -4.64
C VAL A 123 1.50 18.66 -3.96
N VAL A 124 0.91 17.46 -3.96
CA VAL A 124 -0.27 17.14 -3.17
C VAL A 124 0.15 16.41 -1.90
N ILE A 125 -0.42 16.81 -0.76
CA ILE A 125 -0.18 16.15 0.53
C ILE A 125 -1.47 15.62 1.18
N GLY A 126 -1.33 14.46 1.83
CA GLY A 126 -2.36 13.88 2.68
C GLY A 126 -2.62 14.69 3.95
N PRO A 127 -3.74 14.44 4.65
CA PRO A 127 -4.19 15.28 5.76
C PRO A 127 -3.31 15.21 7.01
N THR A 128 -2.59 14.10 7.26
CA THR A 128 -1.80 13.90 8.49
C THR A 128 -0.29 14.08 8.30
N VAL A 129 0.14 14.65 7.18
CA VAL A 129 1.54 14.97 6.94
C VAL A 129 1.96 16.18 7.81
N PRO A 130 3.17 16.20 8.43
CA PRO A 130 3.74 17.39 9.06
C PRO A 130 3.88 18.56 8.07
N LYS A 131 2.82 19.37 7.97
CA LYS A 131 2.65 20.39 6.92
C LYS A 131 3.81 21.39 6.93
N GLU A 132 4.29 21.81 8.10
CA GLU A 132 5.37 22.78 8.27
C GLU A 132 6.66 22.34 7.57
N ILE A 133 6.97 21.04 7.64
CA ILE A 133 8.17 20.48 7.00
C ILE A 133 8.02 20.48 5.50
N ILE A 134 6.87 20.04 5.00
CA ILE A 134 6.60 20.04 3.56
C ILE A 134 6.63 21.46 3.00
N TYR A 135 5.94 22.41 3.65
CA TYR A 135 5.94 23.81 3.22
C TYR A 135 7.35 24.40 3.18
N ARG A 136 8.19 24.08 4.18
CA ARG A 136 9.59 24.51 4.21
C ARG A 136 10.39 23.94 3.03
N GLU A 137 10.22 22.66 2.71
CA GLU A 137 10.92 22.03 1.58
C GLU A 137 10.39 22.53 0.22
N ALA A 138 9.07 22.64 0.06
CA ALA A 138 8.42 23.17 -1.14
C ALA A 138 8.80 24.64 -1.41
N LYS A 139 9.02 25.44 -0.37
CA LYS A 139 9.51 26.82 -0.53
C LYS A 139 10.91 26.87 -1.16
N LYS A 140 11.79 25.91 -0.87
CA LYS A 140 13.13 25.84 -1.47
C LYS A 140 13.06 25.52 -2.96
N THR A 141 12.07 24.74 -3.38
CA THR A 141 11.86 24.33 -4.77
C THR A 141 10.90 25.25 -5.52
N GLN A 142 10.32 26.26 -4.87
CA GLN A 142 9.26 27.12 -5.44
C GLN A 142 8.05 26.31 -5.92
N SER A 143 7.71 25.25 -5.17
CA SER A 143 6.59 24.35 -5.46
C SER A 143 5.33 24.79 -4.73
N GLU A 144 4.20 24.77 -5.42
CA GLU A 144 2.88 24.98 -4.79
C GLU A 144 2.42 23.69 -4.08
N VAL A 145 1.88 23.84 -2.88
CA VAL A 145 1.43 22.73 -2.04
C VAL A 145 -0.09 22.73 -1.95
N PHE A 146 -0.70 21.59 -2.25
CA PHE A 146 -2.14 21.35 -2.14
C PHE A 146 -2.39 20.29 -1.06
N SER A 147 -3.17 20.63 -0.03
CA SER A 147 -3.46 19.70 1.06
C SER A 147 -4.86 19.13 0.95
N VAL A 148 -5.01 17.83 1.19
CA VAL A 148 -6.29 17.26 1.61
C VAL A 148 -6.55 17.72 3.04
N GLU A 149 -7.77 18.18 3.32
CA GLU A 149 -8.15 18.63 4.65
C GLU A 149 -8.89 17.54 5.42
N LEU A 150 -8.70 17.52 6.74
CA LEU A 150 -9.49 16.67 7.62
C LEU A 150 -10.94 17.15 7.62
N ASN A 151 -11.88 16.22 7.81
CA ASN A 151 -13.27 16.61 8.04
C ASN A 151 -13.42 17.35 9.39
N LYS A 152 -14.62 17.88 9.66
CA LYS A 152 -14.91 18.64 10.89
C LYS A 152 -14.64 17.89 12.20
N LYS A 153 -14.52 16.56 12.16
CA LYS A 153 -14.22 15.72 13.32
C LYS A 153 -12.72 15.44 13.50
N GLY A 154 -11.87 16.01 12.64
CA GLY A 154 -10.42 15.80 12.69
C GLY A 154 -9.98 14.40 12.23
N PHE A 155 -10.85 13.65 11.54
CA PHE A 155 -10.55 12.28 11.11
C PHE A 155 -11.24 11.96 9.78
N VAL A 156 -10.50 11.50 8.77
CA VAL A 156 -11.06 11.01 7.51
C VAL A 156 -10.79 9.50 7.43
N PRO A 157 -11.80 8.66 7.17
CA PRO A 157 -11.59 7.23 6.94
C PRO A 157 -10.54 6.99 5.86
N TYR A 158 -9.68 5.98 6.02
CA TYR A 158 -8.56 5.67 5.12
C TYR A 158 -8.95 5.68 3.63
N ASP A 159 -10.09 5.07 3.32
CA ASP A 159 -10.61 5.00 1.96
C ASP A 159 -11.02 6.39 1.43
N GLU A 160 -11.77 7.14 2.23
CA GLU A 160 -12.21 8.49 1.87
C GLU A 160 -11.00 9.42 1.70
N GLU A 161 -9.97 9.26 2.53
CA GLU A 161 -8.72 9.99 2.43
C GLU A 161 -7.99 9.72 1.09
N ASN A 162 -7.84 8.46 0.73
CA ASN A 162 -7.20 8.07 -0.53
C ASN A 162 -7.98 8.57 -1.74
N GLN A 163 -9.32 8.49 -1.68
CA GLN A 163 -10.19 9.02 -2.72
C GLN A 163 -10.07 10.55 -2.85
N ASN A 164 -10.07 11.26 -1.72
CA ASN A 164 -9.91 12.72 -1.70
C ASN A 164 -8.54 13.15 -2.23
N THR A 165 -7.49 12.42 -1.86
CA THR A 165 -6.13 12.62 -2.39
C THR A 165 -6.11 12.44 -3.91
N ALA A 166 -6.65 11.33 -4.41
CA ALA A 166 -6.71 11.06 -5.85
C ALA A 166 -7.50 12.14 -6.62
N LYS A 167 -8.65 12.58 -6.10
CA LYS A 167 -9.44 13.66 -6.71
C LYS A 167 -8.69 14.99 -6.72
N LEU A 168 -7.97 15.32 -5.65
CA LEU A 168 -7.17 16.53 -5.58
C LEU A 168 -6.01 16.48 -6.60
N CYS A 169 -5.33 15.35 -6.72
CA CYS A 169 -4.30 15.14 -7.75
C CYS A 169 -4.85 15.38 -9.16
N LEU A 170 -6.03 14.84 -9.47
CA LEU A 170 -6.66 15.04 -10.79
C LEU A 170 -7.00 16.51 -11.05
N LYS A 171 -7.49 17.24 -10.04
CA LYS A 171 -7.78 18.68 -10.17
C LYS A 171 -6.51 19.48 -10.41
N VAL A 172 -5.44 19.21 -9.67
CA VAL A 172 -4.14 19.87 -9.84
C VAL A 172 -3.57 19.57 -11.23
N LEU A 173 -3.57 18.30 -11.66
CA LEU A 173 -3.10 17.92 -13.00
C LEU A 173 -3.94 18.55 -14.12
N ALA A 174 -5.26 18.66 -13.95
CA ALA A 174 -6.12 19.29 -14.94
C ALA A 174 -5.78 20.77 -15.15
N ASN A 175 -5.42 21.49 -14.08
CA ASN A 175 -4.94 22.87 -14.15
C ASN A 175 -3.56 22.94 -14.85
N GLU A 176 -2.62 22.06 -14.49
CA GLU A 176 -1.28 22.03 -15.08
C GLU A 176 -1.31 21.74 -16.59
N LEU A 177 -2.19 20.84 -17.02
CA LEU A 177 -2.31 20.41 -18.41
C LEU A 177 -3.17 21.35 -19.28
N LYS A 178 -3.79 22.39 -18.68
CA LYS A 178 -4.62 23.45 -19.30
C LYS A 178 -5.75 22.95 -20.22
N GLY A 179 -6.99 23.24 -19.84
CA GLY A 179 -8.18 22.95 -20.66
C GLY A 179 -8.80 21.58 -20.39
N LEU A 180 -8.40 20.91 -19.31
CA LEU A 180 -9.00 19.66 -18.84
C LEU A 180 -9.99 19.87 -17.69
N GLU A 181 -10.06 21.05 -17.10
CA GLU A 181 -10.85 21.36 -15.90
C GLU A 181 -12.35 21.14 -16.15
N ALA A 182 -12.90 21.75 -17.20
CA ALA A 182 -14.30 21.60 -17.59
C ALA A 182 -14.66 20.16 -17.96
N ARG A 183 -13.69 19.41 -18.51
CA ARG A 183 -13.88 17.99 -18.83
C ARG A 183 -13.84 17.15 -17.55
N LEU A 184 -12.94 17.44 -16.63
CA LEU A 184 -12.79 16.75 -15.36
C LEU A 184 -14.09 16.84 -14.54
N ASP A 185 -14.69 18.02 -14.44
CA ASP A 185 -15.95 18.20 -13.73
C ASP A 185 -17.08 17.33 -14.32
N LYS A 186 -17.12 17.22 -15.66
CA LYS A 186 -18.11 16.39 -16.35
C LYS A 186 -17.93 14.89 -16.09
N ILE A 187 -16.70 14.42 -15.90
CA ILE A 187 -16.39 12.99 -15.68
C ILE A 187 -16.20 12.64 -14.20
N MET A 188 -16.22 13.62 -13.28
CA MET A 188 -16.03 13.40 -11.84
C MET A 188 -16.98 12.33 -11.25
N PRO A 189 -18.28 12.27 -11.61
CA PRO A 189 -19.15 11.19 -11.10
C PRO A 189 -18.70 9.78 -11.51
N GLN A 190 -18.10 9.65 -12.70
CA GLN A 190 -17.56 8.38 -13.18
C GLN A 190 -16.26 8.03 -12.45
N ILE A 191 -15.43 9.05 -12.17
CA ILE A 191 -14.23 8.90 -11.33
C ILE A 191 -14.63 8.45 -9.93
N ASP A 192 -15.67 9.02 -9.32
CA ASP A 192 -16.16 8.63 -8.00
C ASP A 192 -16.53 7.14 -7.95
N GLN A 193 -17.21 6.64 -8.98
CA GLN A 193 -17.53 5.22 -9.12
C GLN A 193 -16.29 4.35 -9.33
N LEU A 194 -15.29 4.81 -10.09
CA LEU A 194 -14.04 4.07 -10.27
C LEU A 194 -13.22 4.02 -8.98
N LEU A 195 -13.22 5.11 -8.21
CA LEU A 195 -12.53 5.25 -6.94
C LEU A 195 -13.21 4.45 -5.80
N SER A 196 -14.44 3.97 -5.98
CA SER A 196 -15.07 3.02 -5.05
C SER A 196 -14.62 1.57 -5.28
N ILE A 197 -13.97 1.27 -6.42
CA ILE A 197 -13.38 -0.05 -6.66
C ILE A 197 -12.18 -0.23 -5.73
N ARG A 198 -12.08 -1.42 -5.12
CA ARG A 198 -11.01 -1.76 -4.19
C ARG A 198 -10.04 -2.76 -4.81
N PRO A 199 -8.73 -2.70 -4.48
CA PRO A 199 -7.85 -3.80 -4.78
C PRO A 199 -8.31 -5.06 -4.03
N PRO A 200 -8.03 -6.27 -4.57
CA PRO A 200 -8.36 -7.51 -3.90
C PRO A 200 -7.71 -7.56 -2.51
N CYS A 201 -8.37 -8.27 -1.59
CA CYS A 201 -7.98 -8.45 -0.20
C CYS A 201 -7.82 -7.13 0.59
N ARG A 202 -8.70 -6.15 0.36
CA ARG A 202 -8.80 -4.92 1.16
C ARG A 202 -10.24 -4.81 1.68
N PHE A 203 -10.46 -5.27 2.92
CA PHE A 203 -11.78 -5.55 3.48
C PHE A 203 -12.70 -6.26 2.47
N GLU A 204 -12.18 -7.30 1.81
CA GLU A 204 -12.91 -8.01 0.75
C GLU A 204 -13.87 -9.02 1.37
N GLU A 205 -15.16 -8.85 1.11
CA GLU A 205 -16.24 -9.60 1.75
C GLU A 205 -16.73 -10.74 0.84
N HIS A 206 -16.69 -11.96 1.36
CA HIS A 206 -17.20 -13.16 0.72
C HIS A 206 -18.26 -13.82 1.59
N THR A 207 -19.37 -14.22 0.98
CA THR A 207 -20.37 -15.05 1.65
C THR A 207 -20.24 -16.48 1.15
N LEU A 208 -19.80 -17.37 2.04
CA LEU A 208 -19.66 -18.77 1.74
C LEU A 208 -20.92 -19.52 2.16
N VAL A 209 -21.52 -20.21 1.19
CA VAL A 209 -22.64 -21.13 1.42
C VAL A 209 -22.08 -22.55 1.33
N HIS A 210 -22.18 -23.32 2.41
CA HIS A 210 -21.69 -24.69 2.41
C HIS A 210 -22.59 -25.57 1.52
N PRO A 211 -22.07 -26.22 0.46
CA PRO A 211 -22.90 -26.97 -0.50
C PRO A 211 -23.73 -28.09 0.13
N GLU A 212 -23.21 -28.77 1.16
CA GLU A 212 -23.94 -29.85 1.85
C GLU A 212 -25.06 -29.33 2.76
N LEU A 213 -25.01 -28.06 3.19
CA LEU A 213 -26.11 -27.46 3.96
C LEU A 213 -27.30 -27.19 3.06
N LEU A 214 -27.10 -26.91 1.76
CA LEU A 214 -28.19 -26.73 0.78
C LEU A 214 -29.01 -28.02 0.55
N GLN A 215 -28.42 -29.19 0.78
CA GLN A 215 -29.07 -30.48 0.54
C GLN A 215 -29.79 -31.05 1.77
N THR A 216 -29.68 -30.40 2.93
CA THR A 216 -30.30 -30.87 4.18
C THR A 216 -31.31 -29.85 4.70
N ASN A 217 -32.41 -30.30 5.30
CA ASN A 217 -33.37 -29.42 5.99
C ASN A 217 -32.75 -28.66 7.20
N LYS A 218 -31.46 -28.84 7.48
CA LYS A 218 -30.67 -28.05 8.43
C LYS A 218 -30.34 -26.64 7.92
N TYR A 219 -30.50 -26.36 6.62
CA TYR A 219 -30.38 -25.02 6.05
C TYR A 219 -31.28 -23.99 6.76
N LEU A 220 -32.48 -24.42 7.18
CA LEU A 220 -33.43 -23.57 7.91
C LEU A 220 -33.01 -23.29 9.36
N LEU A 221 -32.17 -24.15 9.97
CA LEU A 221 -31.64 -23.96 11.33
C LEU A 221 -30.36 -23.11 11.36
N TYR A 222 -29.60 -23.12 10.26
CA TYR A 222 -28.40 -22.31 10.07
C TYR A 222 -28.62 -21.33 8.91
N GLN A 223 -29.50 -20.35 9.11
CA GLN A 223 -29.63 -19.18 8.23
C GLN A 223 -28.35 -18.31 8.19
N ASN A 224 -27.32 -18.67 8.98
CA ASN A 224 -26.09 -17.90 9.11
C ASN A 224 -25.10 -18.30 8.03
N ASN A 225 -25.15 -17.55 6.94
CA ASN A 225 -24.09 -17.44 5.96
C ASN A 225 -22.72 -17.27 6.66
N LEU A 226 -21.72 -18.05 6.27
CA LEU A 226 -20.36 -17.82 6.74
C LEU A 226 -19.80 -16.60 6.01
N HIS A 227 -19.63 -15.50 6.73
CA HIS A 227 -18.98 -14.31 6.20
C HIS A 227 -17.47 -14.44 6.37
N CYS A 228 -16.75 -14.40 5.24
CA CYS A 228 -15.30 -14.35 5.20
C CYS A 228 -14.88 -12.93 4.79
N VAL A 229 -13.98 -12.32 5.54
CA VAL A 229 -13.41 -11.02 5.23
C VAL A 229 -11.90 -11.18 5.05
N LEU A 230 -11.38 -10.75 3.91
CA LEU A 230 -9.95 -10.81 3.58
C LEU A 230 -9.34 -9.41 3.63
N ASP A 231 -8.19 -9.25 4.28
CA ASP A 231 -7.47 -7.98 4.38
C ASP A 231 -5.95 -8.19 4.38
N VAL A 232 -5.20 -7.29 3.73
CA VAL A 232 -3.72 -7.27 3.66
C VAL A 232 -3.08 -6.22 4.60
N GLY A 233 -3.89 -5.50 5.37
CA GLY A 233 -3.47 -4.54 6.37
C GLY A 233 -2.56 -5.21 7.40
N HIS A 234 -1.37 -4.64 7.56
CA HIS A 234 -0.30 -5.26 8.35
C HIS A 234 0.40 -4.26 9.28
N ASP A 235 -0.14 -3.06 9.40
CA ASP A 235 0.34 -2.04 10.31
C ASP A 235 -0.75 -1.66 11.33
N ASP A 236 -0.37 -1.00 12.42
CA ASP A 236 -1.30 -0.69 13.52
C ASP A 236 -2.51 0.12 13.06
N VAL A 237 -2.33 1.06 12.12
CA VAL A 237 -3.41 1.91 11.60
C VAL A 237 -4.36 1.10 10.74
N ALA A 238 -3.84 0.29 9.83
CA ALA A 238 -4.62 -0.57 8.95
C ALA A 238 -5.40 -1.63 9.75
N ILE A 239 -4.77 -2.23 10.76
CA ILE A 239 -5.39 -3.23 11.62
C ILE A 239 -6.51 -2.60 12.47
N ASN A 240 -6.30 -1.42 13.04
CA ASN A 240 -7.34 -0.71 13.79
C ASN A 240 -8.53 -0.38 12.89
N ASN A 241 -8.29 0.19 11.71
CA ASN A 241 -9.34 0.48 10.73
C ASN A 241 -10.11 -0.78 10.31
N PHE A 242 -9.42 -1.90 10.12
CA PHE A 242 -10.04 -3.18 9.83
C PHE A 242 -11.00 -3.60 10.94
N PHE A 243 -10.57 -3.60 12.20
CA PHE A 243 -11.41 -4.05 13.31
C PHE A 243 -12.57 -3.10 13.62
N GLU A 244 -12.37 -1.78 13.49
CA GLU A 244 -13.47 -0.82 13.59
C GLU A 244 -14.53 -1.06 12.52
N THR A 245 -14.09 -1.22 11.27
CA THR A 245 -15.00 -1.52 10.14
C THR A 245 -15.72 -2.86 10.34
N LEU A 246 -14.99 -3.87 10.83
CA LEU A 246 -15.54 -5.18 11.13
C LEU A 246 -16.61 -5.11 12.21
N GLN A 247 -16.38 -4.38 13.31
CA GLN A 247 -17.38 -4.19 14.37
C GLN A 247 -18.61 -3.40 13.92
N LEU A 248 -18.42 -2.38 13.08
CA LEU A 248 -19.52 -1.58 12.55
C LEU A 248 -20.43 -2.38 11.63
N LYS A 249 -19.86 -3.20 10.74
CA LYS A 249 -20.62 -4.01 9.77
C LYS A 249 -21.16 -5.31 10.35
N TYR A 250 -20.35 -5.98 11.16
CA TYR A 250 -20.65 -7.26 11.77
C TYR A 250 -20.49 -7.09 13.27
N PRO A 251 -21.52 -6.68 14.04
CA PRO A 251 -21.38 -6.42 15.47
C PRO A 251 -21.31 -7.72 16.29
N LYS A 252 -20.53 -7.71 17.39
CA LYS A 252 -20.36 -8.85 18.32
C LYS A 252 -21.66 -9.40 18.92
N THR A 253 -22.70 -8.57 18.99
CA THR A 253 -24.01 -8.97 19.48
C THR A 253 -24.73 -9.94 18.53
N GLN A 254 -24.27 -10.05 17.27
CA GLN A 254 -24.89 -10.87 16.23
C GLN A 254 -23.94 -11.90 15.62
N TYR A 255 -22.62 -11.66 15.69
CA TYR A 255 -21.61 -12.48 15.02
C TYR A 255 -20.54 -13.01 15.99
N SER A 256 -20.10 -14.25 15.74
CA SER A 256 -18.89 -14.83 16.31
C SER A 256 -17.77 -14.77 15.27
N TYR A 257 -16.54 -14.48 15.69
CA TYR A 257 -15.41 -14.29 14.78
C TYR A 257 -14.43 -15.44 14.89
N ARG A 258 -13.79 -15.74 13.76
CA ARG A 258 -12.56 -16.52 13.70
C ARG A 258 -11.56 -15.72 12.90
N ILE A 259 -10.45 -15.36 13.51
CA ILE A 259 -9.41 -14.53 12.88
C ILE A 259 -8.26 -15.45 12.47
N ILE A 260 -7.87 -15.37 11.20
CA ILE A 260 -6.70 -16.02 10.61
C ILE A 260 -5.73 -14.90 10.22
N THR A 261 -4.52 -14.92 10.76
CA THR A 261 -3.51 -13.87 10.50
C THR A 261 -2.14 -14.49 10.24
N GLY A 262 -1.35 -13.83 9.40
CA GLY A 262 0.07 -14.09 9.18
C GLY A 262 0.82 -12.76 9.15
N LEU A 263 1.71 -12.53 10.12
CA LEU A 263 2.40 -11.24 10.33
C LEU A 263 3.93 -11.40 10.18
N SER A 264 4.58 -10.37 9.66
CA SER A 264 6.03 -10.26 9.65
C SER A 264 6.56 -9.72 10.99
N ARG A 265 7.87 -9.89 11.26
CA ARG A 265 8.56 -9.65 12.54
C ARG A 265 8.40 -8.23 13.14
N PHE A 266 7.91 -7.28 12.35
CA PHE A 266 7.98 -5.84 12.60
C PHE A 266 6.64 -5.18 12.96
N VAL A 267 5.60 -5.95 13.21
CA VAL A 267 4.30 -5.42 13.63
C VAL A 267 4.19 -5.46 15.16
N SER A 268 3.95 -4.31 15.78
CA SER A 268 3.78 -4.11 17.23
C SER A 268 2.48 -4.75 17.74
N PHE A 269 2.29 -6.05 17.56
CA PHE A 269 0.98 -6.69 17.53
C PHE A 269 0.20 -6.77 18.85
N VAL A 270 0.74 -6.43 20.02
CA VAL A 270 0.38 -7.27 21.17
C VAL A 270 -0.73 -6.77 22.12
N HIS A 271 -1.06 -5.48 22.24
CA HIS A 271 -1.77 -5.09 23.48
C HIS A 271 -3.26 -4.72 23.43
N THR A 272 -3.79 -4.12 22.36
CA THR A 272 -5.11 -3.44 22.52
C THR A 272 -6.32 -4.23 22.02
N PHE A 273 -6.20 -5.06 20.98
CA PHE A 273 -7.39 -5.62 20.29
C PHE A 273 -7.63 -7.13 20.45
N LEU A 274 -6.60 -7.92 20.78
CA LEU A 274 -6.73 -9.37 21.06
C LEU A 274 -7.69 -9.67 22.22
N PHE A 275 -7.84 -8.73 23.16
CA PHE A 275 -8.70 -8.89 24.34
C PHE A 275 -10.20 -8.90 24.04
N ALA A 276 -10.61 -8.39 22.87
CA ALA A 276 -12.02 -8.19 22.58
C ALA A 276 -12.67 -9.38 21.84
N PHE A 277 -11.91 -10.35 21.32
CA PHE A 277 -12.42 -11.41 20.44
C PHE A 277 -12.18 -12.82 21.00
N VAL A 278 -13.20 -13.66 20.90
CA VAL A 278 -13.20 -15.04 21.39
C VAL A 278 -12.75 -15.96 20.25
N PHE A 279 -11.55 -16.54 20.40
CA PHE A 279 -10.80 -17.43 19.49
C PHE A 279 -10.06 -16.79 18.30
N ILE A 280 -8.74 -16.72 18.43
CA ILE A 280 -7.81 -16.29 17.39
C ILE A 280 -6.97 -17.50 16.96
N PHE A 281 -6.95 -17.78 15.65
CA PHE A 281 -6.09 -18.81 15.06
C PHE A 281 -4.97 -18.10 14.31
N ALA A 282 -3.86 -17.81 15.00
CA ALA A 282 -2.66 -17.28 14.37
C ALA A 282 -1.90 -18.42 13.66
N PHE A 283 -1.47 -18.20 12.41
CA PHE A 283 -0.62 -19.12 11.68
C PHE A 283 0.78 -18.53 11.54
N GLU A 284 1.80 -19.29 11.92
CA GLU A 284 3.19 -18.90 11.70
C GLU A 284 3.53 -19.04 10.21
N CYS A 285 3.88 -17.92 9.57
CA CYS A 285 4.49 -17.98 8.26
C CYS A 285 5.93 -18.48 8.41
N VAL A 286 6.32 -19.53 7.69
CA VAL A 286 7.71 -20.01 7.66
C VAL A 286 8.51 -19.12 6.70
N HIS A 287 8.84 -17.91 7.15
CA HIS A 287 9.80 -17.01 6.51
C HIS A 287 10.77 -16.54 7.59
N THR A 288 12.05 -16.32 7.29
CA THR A 288 13.07 -15.94 8.29
C THR A 288 12.81 -14.62 9.01
N ASN A 289 11.79 -13.86 8.57
CA ASN A 289 11.37 -12.57 9.09
C ASN A 289 9.90 -12.62 9.60
N SER A 290 9.38 -13.76 10.04
CA SER A 290 8.08 -13.83 10.73
C SER A 290 8.24 -13.58 12.24
N LEU A 291 7.16 -13.11 12.87
CA LEU A 291 7.05 -13.05 14.34
C LEU A 291 7.02 -14.48 14.90
N GLU A 292 7.85 -14.75 15.91
CA GLU A 292 7.76 -15.99 16.69
C GLU A 292 6.47 -15.97 17.52
N LEU A 293 5.65 -17.02 17.37
CA LEU A 293 4.34 -17.19 18.00
C LEU A 293 4.35 -17.09 19.54
N GLU A 294 5.50 -17.32 20.19
CA GLU A 294 5.65 -17.26 21.65
C GLU A 294 5.37 -15.87 22.23
N SER A 295 5.45 -14.81 21.43
CA SER A 295 5.10 -13.44 21.83
C SER A 295 3.59 -13.15 21.90
N ILE A 296 2.76 -14.02 21.29
CA ILE A 296 1.30 -13.84 21.16
C ILE A 296 0.52 -14.60 22.25
N SER A 297 1.13 -15.60 22.89
CA SER A 297 0.43 -16.58 23.73
C SER A 297 0.29 -16.24 25.23
N GLN A 298 0.60 -15.00 25.67
CA GLN A 298 0.55 -14.65 27.09
C GLN A 298 -0.85 -14.26 27.64
N SER A 299 -1.95 -14.66 27.00
CA SER A 299 -3.31 -14.43 27.54
C SER A 299 -4.19 -15.67 27.46
N ASN A 300 -4.92 -15.96 28.54
CA ASN A 300 -5.74 -17.16 28.78
C ASN A 300 -6.93 -17.37 27.80
N THR A 301 -7.00 -16.66 26.68
CA THR A 301 -8.10 -16.67 25.71
C THR A 301 -7.68 -17.04 24.28
N CYS A 302 -6.39 -17.32 24.04
CA CYS A 302 -5.85 -17.62 22.71
C CYS A 302 -5.50 -19.11 22.57
N ASN A 303 -6.20 -19.85 21.71
CA ASN A 303 -5.79 -21.19 21.30
C ASN A 303 -4.89 -21.09 20.06
N THR A 304 -3.58 -21.01 20.27
CA THR A 304 -2.57 -21.01 19.20
C THR A 304 -2.32 -22.43 18.68
N TYR A 305 -2.39 -22.65 17.36
CA TYR A 305 -2.03 -23.93 16.73
C TYR A 305 -0.90 -23.73 15.71
N THR A 306 0.26 -24.32 15.98
CA THR A 306 1.41 -24.34 15.05
C THR A 306 1.32 -25.55 14.12
N GLN A 307 1.10 -25.34 12.82
CA GLN A 307 1.30 -26.42 11.83
C GLN A 307 2.74 -26.42 11.31
N HIS A 308 3.60 -27.26 11.90
CA HIS A 308 4.93 -27.52 11.35
C HIS A 308 4.84 -28.35 10.05
N ARG A 309 5.08 -27.72 8.90
CA ARG A 309 5.34 -28.46 7.66
C ARG A 309 6.81 -28.93 7.63
N LYS A 310 7.15 -29.98 8.39
CA LYS A 310 8.40 -30.72 8.17
C LYS A 310 8.32 -31.40 6.81
N ARG A 311 9.00 -30.89 5.78
CA ARG A 311 9.51 -31.71 4.67
C ARG A 311 10.53 -30.98 3.78
N ARG A 312 11.68 -31.65 3.62
CA ARG A 312 12.80 -31.48 2.68
C ARG A 312 13.98 -30.56 3.07
N LYS A 313 14.75 -31.02 4.07
CA LYS A 313 16.22 -31.01 4.03
C LYS A 313 16.73 -32.39 4.48
N GLN A 314 16.54 -33.39 3.62
CA GLN A 314 17.21 -34.70 3.68
C GLN A 314 17.21 -35.25 2.26
N SER A 315 18.14 -34.75 1.45
CA SER A 315 18.74 -35.40 0.27
C SER A 315 19.61 -34.36 -0.43
N ARG A 316 20.83 -34.19 0.06
CA ARG A 316 22.03 -33.68 -0.62
C ARG A 316 23.10 -33.61 0.46
N ASP A 317 23.46 -34.80 0.94
CA ASP A 317 24.87 -35.14 1.08
C ASP A 317 25.40 -35.39 -0.35
#